data_AF-A0A7Y7XGM9-F1
#
_entry.id   AF-A0A7Y7XGM9-F1
#
_cell.length_a   1.000
_cell.length_b   1.000
_cell.length_c   1.000
_cell.angle_alpha   90.00
_cell.angle_beta   90.00
_cell.angle_gamma   90.00
#
_symmetry.space_group_name_H-M   'P 1'
#
loop_
_entity.id
_entity.type
_entity.pdbx_description
1 polymer ?
#
loop_
_entity_poly.entity_id
_entity_poly.type
_entity_poly.pdbx_seq_one_letter_code
_entity_poly.pdbx_strand_id
1 'polypeptide(L)' 'MKWALVMESTVHGFYVSEIRESEGKPAYHPTHLRSWRWIAVNPGEEVRVGDIWEGQSFHPPEVSSR' A
#
# COMPACT_ATOMS: atom_id res chain seq x y z
N MET A 1 -9.57 -6.49 -5.59
CA MET A 1 -8.61 -6.49 -4.45
C MET A 1 -8.54 -5.07 -3.90
N LYS A 2 -8.26 -4.90 -2.59
CA LYS A 2 -8.01 -3.57 -2.02
C LYS A 2 -6.51 -3.27 -2.04
N TRP A 3 -6.17 -2.03 -2.36
CA TRP A 3 -4.80 -1.53 -2.39
C TRP A 3 -4.72 -0.27 -1.54
N ALA A 4 -3.68 -0.18 -0.71
CA ALA A 4 -3.40 1.00 0.10
C ALA A 4 -2.11 1.66 -0.40
N LEU A 5 -2.16 2.97 -0.68
CA LEU A 5 -0.99 3.78 -0.96
C LEU A 5 -0.41 4.21 0.38
N VAL A 6 0.79 3.73 0.68
CA VAL A 6 1.38 3.90 1.99
C VAL A 6 2.80 4.43 1.96
N MET A 7 3.18 5.05 3.08
CA MET A 7 4.57 5.38 3.42
C MET A 7 4.95 4.65 4.71
N GLU A 8 6.18 4.16 4.80
CA GLU A 8 6.70 3.58 6.05
C GLU A 8 6.79 4.65 7.14
N SER A 9 6.20 4.37 8.30
CA SER A 9 6.15 5.28 9.43
C SER A 9 7.39 5.15 10.31
N THR A 10 7.82 6.25 10.91
CA THR A 10 8.92 6.24 11.90
C THR A 10 8.50 5.67 13.25
N VAL A 11 7.20 5.55 13.51
CA VAL A 11 6.62 5.00 14.76
C VAL A 11 6.15 3.55 14.62
N HIS A 12 6.72 2.81 13.65
CA HIS A 12 6.30 1.49 13.19
C HIS A 12 4.99 1.50 12.37
N GLY A 13 4.86 0.56 11.42
CA GLY A 13 3.71 0.45 10.52
C GLY A 13 3.76 1.36 9.29
N PHE A 14 2.61 1.57 8.67
CA PHE A 14 2.46 2.25 7.39
C PHE A 14 1.41 3.36 7.45
N TYR A 15 1.80 4.61 7.18
CA TYR A 15 0.84 5.69 7.01
C TYR A 15 0.07 5.53 5.71
N VAL A 16 -1.27 5.50 5.78
CA VAL A 16 -2.16 5.28 4.64
C VAL A 16 -2.67 6.61 4.08
N SER A 17 -2.37 6.88 2.81
CA SER A 17 -2.82 8.10 2.12
C SER A 17 -4.01 7.87 1.21
N GLU A 18 -4.11 6.70 0.59
CA GLU A 18 -5.19 6.39 -0.34
C GLU A 18 -5.55 4.91 -0.28
N ILE A 19 -6.82 4.59 -0.50
CA ILE A 19 -7.29 3.22 -0.67
C ILE A 19 -8.02 3.13 -2.01
N ARG A 20 -7.70 2.10 -2.81
CA ARG A 20 -8.35 1.82 -4.08
C ARG A 20 -8.79 0.37 -4.19
N GLU A 21 -9.93 0.17 -4.83
CA GLU A 21 -10.35 -1.15 -5.28
C GLU A 21 -9.93 -1.34 -6.74
N SER A 22 -9.15 -2.39 -7.00
CA SER A 22 -8.73 -2.75 -8.35
C SER A 22 -8.43 -4.25 -8.43
N GLU A 23 -8.58 -4.82 -9.62
CA GLU A 23 -8.20 -6.21 -9.90
C GLU A 23 -6.67 -6.39 -9.93
N GLY A 24 -5.93 -5.34 -10.31
CA GLY A 24 -4.47 -5.34 -10.37
C GLY A 24 -3.84 -4.23 -9.53
N LYS A 25 -2.50 -4.25 -9.41
CA LYS A 25 -1.75 -3.19 -8.72
C LYS A 25 -1.99 -1.84 -9.41
N PRO A 26 -2.50 -0.82 -8.72
CA PRO A 26 -2.70 0.49 -9.33
C PRO A 26 -1.38 1.07 -9.83
N ALA A 27 -1.44 1.76 -10.97
CA ALA A 27 -0.29 2.50 -11.47
C ALA A 27 0.14 3.56 -10.45
N TYR A 28 1.42 3.56 -10.11
CA TYR A 28 2.02 4.61 -9.29
C TYR A 28 2.63 5.66 -10.22
N HIS A 29 2.15 6.90 -10.14
CA HIS A 29 2.82 8.05 -10.76
C HIS A 29 3.75 8.68 -9.73
N PRO A 30 5.09 8.55 -9.88
CA PRO A 30 6.04 9.08 -8.91
C PRO A 30 6.02 10.61 -8.93
N THR A 31 5.29 11.22 -8.00
CA THR A 31 5.39 12.65 -7.70
C THR A 31 6.45 12.86 -6.62
N HIS A 32 7.73 12.99 -7.00
CA HIS A 32 8.90 13.37 -6.17
C HIS A 32 9.15 12.70 -4.79
N LEU A 33 8.23 11.89 -4.27
CA LEU A 33 8.22 11.33 -2.92
C LEU A 33 8.55 9.84 -3.02
N ARG A 34 9.84 9.52 -3.00
CA ARG A 34 10.41 8.18 -3.21
C ARG A 34 9.93 7.11 -2.21
N SER A 35 9.20 7.49 -1.17
CA SER A 35 8.83 6.60 -0.06
C SER A 35 7.40 6.02 -0.15
N TRP A 36 6.60 6.42 -1.16
CA TRP A 36 5.24 5.89 -1.32
C TRP A 36 5.19 4.62 -2.16
N ARG A 37 4.37 3.65 -1.74
CA ARG A 37 4.13 2.39 -2.47
C ARG A 37 2.71 1.90 -2.30
N TRP A 38 2.17 1.29 -3.36
CA TRP A 38 0.93 0.51 -3.27
C TRP A 38 1.21 -0.85 -2.64
N ILE A 39 0.47 -1.17 -1.58
CA ILE A 39 0.47 -2.46 -0.90
C ILE A 39 -0.92 -3.07 -1.03
N ALA A 40 -0.98 -4.38 -1.27
CA ALA A 40 -2.25 -5.10 -1.31
C ALA A 40 -2.76 -5.35 0.12
N VAL A 41 -4.05 -5.11 0.35
CA VAL A 41 -4.72 -5.26 1.64
C VAL A 41 -5.48 -6.58 1.68
N ASN A 42 -5.34 -7.33 2.77
CA ASN A 42 -6.04 -8.60 2.91
C ASN A 42 -7.57 -8.41 2.97
N PRO A 43 -8.37 -9.35 2.43
CA PRO A 43 -9.84 -9.25 2.46
C PRO A 43 -10.49 -9.16 3.85
N GLY A 44 -9.75 -9.46 4.92
CA GLY A 44 -10.22 -9.36 6.31
C GLY A 44 -9.60 -8.22 7.12
N GLU A 45 -8.70 -7.43 6.52
CA GLU A 45 -8.08 -6.30 7.21
C GLU A 45 -8.88 -5.02 7.00
N GLU A 46 -9.04 -4.28 8.09
CA GLU A 46 -9.60 -2.93 8.06
C GLU A 46 -8.48 -1.91 7.95
N VAL A 47 -8.51 -1.11 6.90
CA VAL A 47 -7.52 -0.07 6.62
C VAL A 47 -8.28 1.22 6.35
N ARG A 48 -7.79 2.33 6.91
CA ARG A 48 -8.42 3.66 6.80
C ARG A 48 -7.39 4.70 6.38
N VAL A 49 -7.81 5.65 5.56
CA VAL A 49 -6.97 6.78 5.14
C VAL A 49 -6.71 7.69 6.35
N GLY A 50 -5.46 8.10 6.52
CA GLY A 50 -5.00 8.95 7.63
C GLY A 50 -4.47 8.18 8.85
N ASP A 51 -4.68 6.87 8.89
CA ASP A 51 -4.21 6.03 10.00
C ASP A 51 -2.80 5.46 9.75
N ILE A 52 -2.15 5.05 10.84
CA ILE A 52 -1.01 4.13 10.80
C ILE A 52 -1.54 2.71 10.85
N TRP A 53 -1.34 1.97 9.77
CA TRP A 53 -1.75 0.59 9.65
C TRP A 53 -0.57 -0.35 10.00
N GLU A 54 -0.78 -1.25 10.95
CA GLU A 54 0.23 -2.18 11.47
C GLU A 54 0.27 -3.54 10.73
N GLY A 55 -0.57 -3.73 9.71
CA GLY A 55 -0.72 -5.02 9.04
C GLY A 55 0.55 -5.52 8.36
N GLN A 56 0.67 -6.85 8.31
CA GLN A 56 1.72 -7.50 7.53
C GLN A 56 1.30 -7.47 6.06
N SER A 57 1.82 -6.49 5.34
CA SER A 57 1.69 -6.41 3.89
C SER A 57 1.98 -7.77 3.24
N PHE A 58 1.09 -8.25 2.36
CA PHE A 58 1.49 -9.29 1.41
C PHE A 58 2.76 -8.79 0.70
N HIS A 59 3.80 -9.63 0.64
CA HIS A 59 4.93 -9.34 -0.24
C HIS A 59 4.33 -8.99 -1.60
N PRO A 60 4.70 -7.85 -2.22
CA PRO A 60 4.20 -7.55 -3.55
C PRO A 60 4.50 -8.78 -4.42
N PRO A 61 3.55 -9.27 -5.24
CA PRO A 61 3.86 -10.33 -6.17
C PRO A 61 5.12 -9.89 -6.93
N GLU A 62 6.13 -10.74 -6.97
CA GLU A 62 7.35 -10.48 -7.72
C GLU A 62 6.91 -10.03 -9.11
N VAL A 63 7.10 -8.74 -9.39
CA VAL A 63 6.92 -8.25 -10.75
C VAL A 63 8.05 -8.93 -11.50
N SER A 64 7.74 -10.02 -12.21
CA SER A 64 8.67 -10.68 -13.11
C SER A 64 9.19 -9.62 -14.06
N SER A 65 10.37 -9.08 -13.78
CA SER A 65 11.17 -8.30 -14.69
C SER A 65 11.56 -9.24 -15.83
N ARG A 66 10.75 -9.27 -16.89
CA ARG A 66 11.18 -9.76 -18.20
C ARG A 66 11.46 -8.57 -19.10
#